data_AF-D0TXH0-F1
#
_entry.id   AF-D0TXH0-F1
#
_cell.length_a   1.000
_cell.length_b   1.000
_cell.length_c   1.000
_cell.angle_alpha   90.00
_cell.angle_beta   90.00
_cell.angle_gamma   90.00
#
_symmetry.space_group_name_H-M   'P 1'
#
loop_
_entity.id
_entity.type
_entity.pdbx_description
1 polymer ?
#
loop_
_entity_poly.entity_id
_entity_poly.type
_entity_poly.pdbx_seq_one_letter_code
_entity_poly.pdbx_strand_id
1 'polypeptide(L)'
;MALKPSYNDKLHLPGLSKTEILILALEASQKLEWNIEEVTPEGARFEVPFNMYSHGEEITFTIEPGNDGEVAVRSQSSSVQFVDYGKNRKNIQKLRETMEEIKTSLTPEELTQKAKDFEEECNRPLTEEEKAYLEEEKKRNSFWSFFIPRKGFMATPILIDLNILVFIVMIASGVGIMSPSTLSLLKWGADFGPLTLTGDWWRAVTCNFIHIGAFHLLMNMYAFMYVGLLLEGLIGSRRMFMSYLLTGLCSAVFSLYMHGETISAGASGAIFGLYGIFLAFLFFHRIAKEQRKALLTSILIFVGYNLVYGMKAGIDNAAHIGGLLSGFLLGIIYVCSYKFEKADAQRTVSILGELGIFCIFLFSFLMLCKNVPPLYQDIRGEWESGIVEAYLNGELEEENKNGNQSGRETANNSSTSQYPPYVPVGNNDTWLSYYDAETNFSCQYPTNWRKITGAKGLTPSAEPPLLRLVNGANQLTVTALTYDTQKEFEHIKKLSLTLPRNAQGEPAEDYKQSNVNINGLSMTRTTNPLHIGAPDEPGEDIQQIVLHYFQESKKRTFTIVMLVYDEEAETDLNAITSSIQITQ
;
A
#
# COMPACT_ATOMS: atom_id res chain seq x y z
N MET A 1 -19.94 -11.95 -10.02
CA MET A 1 -19.00 -13.04 -10.35
C MET A 1 -18.67 -13.75 -9.05
N ALA A 2 -19.05 -15.01 -8.88
CA ALA A 2 -18.85 -15.71 -7.60
C ALA A 2 -17.35 -15.86 -7.33
N LEU A 3 -16.86 -15.27 -6.23
CA LEU A 3 -15.45 -15.29 -5.79
C LEU A 3 -14.97 -16.70 -5.38
N LYS A 4 -15.88 -17.67 -5.32
CA LYS A 4 -15.65 -19.07 -4.99
C LYS A 4 -16.29 -19.94 -6.08
N PRO A 5 -15.50 -20.58 -6.96
CA PRO A 5 -16.03 -21.46 -7.98
C PRO A 5 -16.79 -22.60 -7.33
N SER A 6 -17.91 -22.99 -7.93
CA SER A 6 -18.72 -24.11 -7.47
C SER A 6 -19.30 -24.88 -8.63
N TYR A 7 -19.57 -26.16 -8.41
CA TYR A 7 -20.28 -27.02 -9.34
C TYR A 7 -21.42 -27.72 -8.61
N ASN A 8 -22.60 -27.75 -9.24
CA ASN A 8 -23.78 -28.42 -8.71
C ASN A 8 -24.15 -29.56 -9.65
N ASP A 9 -24.55 -30.68 -9.09
CA ASP A 9 -25.07 -31.83 -9.83
C ASP A 9 -26.22 -32.49 -9.05
N LYS A 10 -26.99 -33.33 -9.72
CA LYS A 10 -28.03 -34.14 -9.09
C LYS A 10 -27.71 -35.62 -9.24
N LEU A 11 -27.88 -36.37 -8.15
CA LEU A 11 -27.81 -37.83 -8.13
C LEU A 11 -29.22 -38.39 -7.95
N HIS A 12 -29.48 -39.54 -8.57
CA HIS A 12 -30.76 -40.23 -8.46
C HIS A 12 -30.51 -41.65 -7.98
N LEU A 13 -30.94 -41.94 -6.76
CA LEU A 13 -30.71 -43.21 -6.04
C LEU A 13 -32.06 -43.85 -5.69
N PRO A 14 -32.78 -44.41 -6.68
CA PRO A 14 -34.13 -44.91 -6.47
C PRO A 14 -34.13 -46.17 -5.61
N GLY A 15 -35.17 -46.33 -4.79
CA GLY A 15 -35.41 -47.53 -3.99
C GLY A 15 -34.59 -47.63 -2.70
N LEU A 16 -33.89 -46.55 -2.30
CA LEU A 16 -33.21 -46.45 -1.02
C LEU A 16 -33.92 -45.44 -0.11
N SER A 17 -33.95 -45.72 1.19
CA SER A 17 -34.40 -44.76 2.20
C SER A 17 -33.41 -43.60 2.35
N LYS A 18 -33.84 -42.49 2.96
CA LYS A 18 -32.98 -41.32 3.21
C LYS A 18 -31.73 -41.70 4.03
N THR A 19 -31.90 -42.53 5.04
CA THR A 19 -30.82 -43.00 5.91
C THR A 19 -29.83 -43.88 5.15
N GLU A 20 -30.30 -44.78 4.28
CA GLU A 20 -29.43 -45.61 3.45
C GLU A 20 -28.63 -44.77 2.43
N ILE A 21 -29.25 -43.76 1.83
CA ILE A 21 -28.56 -42.80 0.95
C ILE A 21 -27.46 -42.04 1.71
N LEU A 22 -27.76 -41.60 2.94
CA LEU A 22 -26.80 -40.91 3.80
C LEU A 22 -25.63 -41.81 4.20
N ILE A 23 -25.89 -43.07 4.53
CA ILE A 23 -24.84 -44.06 4.85
C ILE A 23 -23.92 -44.30 3.66
N LEU A 24 -24.47 -44.45 2.45
CA LEU A 24 -23.65 -44.57 1.24
C LEU A 24 -22.74 -43.36 1.06
N ALA A 25 -23.25 -42.15 1.32
CA ALA A 25 -22.45 -40.93 1.23
C ALA A 25 -21.34 -40.88 2.30
N LEU A 26 -21.63 -41.29 3.54
CA LEU A 26 -20.68 -41.33 4.65
C LEU A 26 -19.57 -42.37 4.44
N GLU A 27 -19.93 -43.58 4.00
CA GLU A 27 -18.96 -44.64 3.68
C GLU A 27 -18.10 -44.23 2.48
N ALA A 28 -18.70 -43.58 1.47
CA ALA A 28 -17.96 -43.04 0.34
C ALA A 28 -17.00 -41.93 0.76
N SER A 29 -17.43 -41.01 1.63
CA SER A 29 -16.55 -39.95 2.14
C SER A 29 -15.39 -40.55 2.94
N GLN A 30 -15.64 -41.55 3.79
CA GLN A 30 -14.59 -42.23 4.56
C GLN A 30 -13.60 -42.96 3.64
N LYS A 31 -14.08 -43.66 2.61
CA LYS A 31 -13.22 -44.34 1.63
C LYS A 31 -12.41 -43.36 0.77
N LEU A 32 -12.94 -42.16 0.54
CA LEU A 32 -12.25 -41.06 -0.12
C LEU A 32 -11.33 -40.26 0.82
N GLU A 33 -11.27 -40.65 2.10
CA GLU A 33 -10.53 -39.97 3.17
C GLU A 33 -10.95 -38.51 3.35
N TRP A 34 -12.24 -38.20 3.18
CA TRP A 34 -12.79 -36.86 3.39
C TRP A 34 -13.21 -36.63 4.83
N ASN A 35 -13.05 -35.39 5.31
CA ASN A 35 -13.50 -35.01 6.65
C ASN A 35 -15.01 -34.81 6.63
N ILE A 36 -15.70 -35.35 7.63
CA ILE A 36 -17.15 -35.14 7.81
C ILE A 36 -17.31 -33.91 8.70
N GLU A 37 -17.87 -32.82 8.16
CA GLU A 37 -18.06 -31.58 8.92
C GLU A 37 -19.41 -31.55 9.66
N GLU A 38 -20.45 -32.06 9.00
CA GLU A 38 -21.80 -32.05 9.55
C GLU A 38 -22.61 -33.20 8.96
N VAL A 39 -23.46 -33.81 9.79
CA VAL A 39 -24.44 -34.80 9.35
C VAL A 39 -25.80 -34.44 9.93
N THR A 40 -26.82 -34.44 9.09
CA THR A 40 -28.21 -34.13 9.43
C THR A 40 -29.13 -35.16 8.78
N PRO A 41 -30.40 -35.30 9.23
CA PRO A 41 -31.37 -36.17 8.57
C PRO A 41 -31.68 -35.79 7.11
N GLU A 42 -31.32 -34.56 6.71
CA GLU A 42 -31.60 -33.99 5.39
C GLU A 42 -30.36 -34.01 4.48
N GLY A 43 -29.20 -34.42 4.99
CA GLY A 43 -27.95 -34.41 4.23
C GLY A 43 -26.68 -34.36 5.08
N ALA A 44 -25.53 -34.25 4.41
CA ALA A 44 -24.23 -34.17 5.04
C ALA A 44 -23.35 -33.10 4.37
N ARG A 45 -22.36 -32.59 5.12
CA ARG A 45 -21.28 -31.76 4.60
C ARG A 45 -19.94 -32.44 4.81
N PHE A 46 -19.14 -32.44 3.75
CA PHE A 46 -17.80 -33.01 3.73
C PHE A 46 -16.79 -31.94 3.33
N GLU A 47 -15.63 -31.96 3.97
CA GLU A 47 -14.47 -31.19 3.53
C GLU A 47 -13.48 -32.13 2.84
N VAL A 48 -13.16 -31.82 1.59
CA VAL A 48 -12.11 -32.52 0.84
C VAL A 48 -10.75 -32.05 1.38
N PRO A 49 -9.91 -32.93 1.95
CA PRO A 49 -8.64 -32.50 2.52
C PRO A 49 -7.73 -31.92 1.46
N PHE A 50 -6.99 -30.91 1.87
CA PHE A 50 -6.03 -30.23 1.00
C PHE A 50 -4.99 -31.21 0.43
N ASN A 51 -4.91 -31.33 -0.90
CA ASN A 51 -3.95 -32.19 -1.60
C ASN A 51 -3.59 -31.67 -3.00
N MET A 52 -2.79 -32.42 -3.78
CA MET A 52 -2.36 -32.03 -5.14
C MET A 52 -3.51 -31.71 -6.12
N TYR A 53 -4.72 -32.19 -5.85
CA TYR A 53 -5.89 -32.08 -6.71
C TYR A 53 -7.05 -31.33 -6.05
N SER A 54 -6.96 -31.01 -4.76
CA SER A 54 -7.99 -30.37 -3.94
C SER A 54 -7.41 -29.26 -3.08
N HIS A 55 -8.05 -28.09 -3.07
CA HIS A 55 -7.57 -26.92 -2.32
C HIS A 55 -8.38 -26.70 -1.03
N GLY A 56 -8.98 -27.77 -0.49
CA GLY A 56 -10.03 -27.66 0.53
C GLY A 56 -11.34 -27.28 -0.14
N GLU A 57 -12.09 -28.25 -0.67
CA GLU A 57 -13.44 -27.99 -1.20
C GLU A 57 -14.49 -28.46 -0.20
N GLU A 58 -15.51 -27.65 0.01
CA GLU A 58 -16.70 -28.01 0.77
C GLU A 58 -17.67 -28.72 -0.18
N ILE A 59 -18.17 -29.88 0.23
CA ILE A 59 -19.18 -30.66 -0.49
C ILE A 59 -20.44 -30.70 0.36
N THR A 60 -21.50 -30.10 -0.15
CA THR A 60 -22.84 -30.17 0.42
C THR A 60 -23.63 -31.25 -0.29
N PHE A 61 -24.07 -32.25 0.46
CA PHE A 61 -24.91 -33.35 -0.01
C PHE A 61 -26.29 -33.21 0.63
N THR A 62 -27.32 -32.91 -0.15
CA THR A 62 -28.68 -32.62 0.35
C THR A 62 -29.69 -33.55 -0.29
N ILE A 63 -30.48 -34.23 0.53
CA ILE A 63 -31.55 -35.13 0.11
C ILE A 63 -32.82 -34.29 -0.08
N GLU A 64 -33.34 -34.23 -1.29
CA GLU A 64 -34.48 -33.37 -1.62
C GLU A 64 -35.79 -33.90 -0.99
N PRO A 65 -36.59 -33.05 -0.32
CA PRO A 65 -37.85 -33.48 0.28
C PRO A 65 -38.91 -33.79 -0.78
N GLY A 66 -39.37 -35.04 -0.82
CA GLY A 66 -40.56 -35.45 -1.60
C GLY A 66 -40.29 -36.12 -2.95
N ASN A 67 -39.03 -36.37 -3.32
CA ASN A 67 -38.67 -37.11 -4.53
C ASN A 67 -37.97 -38.45 -4.18
N ASP A 68 -38.24 -39.50 -4.97
CA ASP A 68 -37.79 -40.90 -4.81
C ASP A 68 -36.25 -41.07 -4.88
N GLY A 69 -35.51 -40.52 -3.92
CA GLY A 69 -34.05 -40.65 -3.82
C GLY A 69 -33.27 -39.65 -4.69
N GLU A 70 -33.84 -38.49 -5.01
CA GLU A 70 -33.06 -37.39 -5.58
C GLU A 70 -32.18 -36.70 -4.53
N VAL A 71 -30.93 -36.48 -4.87
CA VAL A 71 -29.94 -35.80 -4.04
C VAL A 71 -29.31 -34.67 -4.84
N ALA A 72 -29.33 -33.46 -4.29
CA ALA A 72 -28.53 -32.34 -4.77
C ALA A 72 -27.13 -32.40 -4.14
N VAL A 73 -26.10 -32.38 -4.99
CA VAL A 73 -24.71 -32.32 -4.54
C VAL A 73 -24.08 -31.05 -5.07
N ARG A 74 -23.45 -30.30 -4.18
CA ARG A 74 -22.71 -29.07 -4.49
C ARG A 74 -21.29 -29.20 -4.00
N SER A 75 -20.32 -28.90 -4.84
CA SER A 75 -18.91 -28.77 -4.46
C SER A 75 -18.49 -27.31 -4.68
N GLN A 76 -17.89 -26.69 -3.67
CA GLN A 76 -17.44 -25.30 -3.71
C GLN A 76 -16.03 -25.15 -3.10
N SER A 77 -15.19 -24.30 -3.68
CA SER A 77 -13.87 -23.99 -3.10
C SER A 77 -14.00 -23.24 -1.77
N SER A 78 -13.28 -23.70 -0.73
CA SER A 78 -13.28 -23.05 0.59
C SER A 78 -12.66 -21.65 0.57
N SER A 79 -11.65 -21.43 -0.29
CA SER A 79 -10.91 -20.17 -0.45
C SER A 79 -11.29 -19.41 -1.72
N VAL A 80 -10.95 -18.10 -1.76
CA VAL A 80 -11.15 -17.25 -2.93
C VAL A 80 -10.23 -17.74 -4.05
N GLN A 81 -10.81 -18.40 -5.05
CA GLN A 81 -10.09 -18.99 -6.18
C GLN A 81 -10.70 -18.46 -7.47
N PHE A 82 -9.87 -17.96 -8.39
CA PHE A 82 -10.39 -17.37 -9.64
C PHE A 82 -10.68 -18.42 -10.73
N VAL A 83 -10.14 -19.65 -10.62
CA VAL A 83 -10.25 -20.70 -11.65
C VAL A 83 -10.37 -22.10 -11.02
N ASP A 84 -11.43 -22.85 -11.36
CA ASP A 84 -11.75 -24.19 -10.81
C ASP A 84 -10.94 -25.34 -11.43
N TYR A 85 -10.48 -25.22 -12.68
CA TYR A 85 -9.86 -26.32 -13.45
C TYR A 85 -10.69 -27.63 -13.46
N GLY A 86 -12.01 -27.55 -13.25
CA GLY A 86 -12.93 -28.68 -13.19
C GLY A 86 -12.81 -29.53 -11.91
N LYS A 87 -12.17 -29.03 -10.85
CA LYS A 87 -11.97 -29.75 -9.59
C LYS A 87 -13.29 -30.04 -8.88
N ASN A 88 -14.14 -29.02 -8.72
CA ASN A 88 -15.45 -29.19 -8.08
C ASN A 88 -16.31 -30.24 -8.81
N ARG A 89 -16.26 -30.30 -10.14
CA ARG A 89 -16.93 -31.36 -10.93
C ARG A 89 -16.33 -32.76 -10.67
N LYS A 90 -15.01 -32.88 -10.64
CA LYS A 90 -14.32 -34.16 -10.38
C LYS A 90 -14.60 -34.70 -8.98
N ASN A 91 -14.72 -33.82 -7.98
CA ASN A 91 -15.06 -34.22 -6.62
C ASN A 91 -16.45 -34.86 -6.56
N ILE A 92 -17.46 -34.24 -7.17
CA ILE A 92 -18.81 -34.85 -7.25
C ILE A 92 -18.78 -36.18 -8.01
N GLN A 93 -18.00 -36.27 -9.10
CA GLN A 93 -17.87 -37.51 -9.85
C GLN A 93 -17.23 -38.64 -9.03
N LYS A 94 -16.16 -38.35 -8.27
CA LYS A 94 -15.55 -39.33 -7.36
C LYS A 94 -16.53 -39.81 -6.30
N LEU A 95 -17.26 -38.88 -5.67
CA LEU A 95 -18.28 -39.23 -4.69
C LEU A 95 -19.32 -40.20 -5.29
N ARG A 96 -19.84 -39.89 -6.48
CA ARG A 96 -20.78 -40.76 -7.21
C ARG A 96 -20.20 -42.14 -7.50
N GLU A 97 -18.99 -42.20 -8.06
CA GLU A 97 -18.34 -43.46 -8.42
C GLU A 97 -18.08 -44.33 -7.19
N THR A 98 -17.61 -43.74 -6.09
CA THR A 98 -17.36 -44.46 -4.84
C THR A 98 -18.66 -44.90 -4.16
N MET A 99 -19.72 -44.08 -4.20
CA MET A 99 -21.04 -44.48 -3.69
C MET A 99 -21.61 -45.69 -4.44
N GLU A 100 -21.50 -45.72 -5.78
CA GLU A 100 -21.94 -46.88 -6.58
C GLU A 100 -21.08 -48.13 -6.33
N GLU A 101 -19.77 -47.95 -6.16
CA GLU A 101 -18.87 -49.05 -5.79
C GLU A 101 -19.25 -49.65 -4.42
N ILE A 102 -19.53 -48.80 -3.43
CA ILE A 102 -19.94 -49.24 -2.10
C ILE A 102 -21.32 -49.91 -2.14
N LYS A 103 -22.28 -49.31 -2.86
CA LYS A 103 -23.62 -49.86 -3.05
C LYS A 103 -23.60 -51.24 -3.71
N THR A 104 -22.68 -51.49 -4.64
CA THR A 104 -22.52 -52.81 -5.28
C THR A 104 -21.76 -53.81 -4.41
N SER A 105 -20.96 -53.34 -3.46
CA SER A 105 -20.22 -54.19 -2.52
C SER A 105 -21.01 -54.60 -1.28
N LEU A 106 -21.96 -53.78 -0.83
CA LEU A 106 -22.79 -54.04 0.36
C LEU A 106 -24.04 -54.83 -0.03
N THR A 107 -24.36 -55.84 0.78
CA THR A 107 -25.68 -56.49 0.66
C THR A 107 -26.79 -55.55 1.16
N PRO A 108 -28.03 -55.64 0.64
CA PRO A 108 -29.14 -54.83 1.12
C PRO A 108 -29.36 -54.96 2.64
N GLU A 109 -29.16 -56.16 3.18
CA GLU A 109 -29.31 -56.44 4.62
C GLU A 109 -28.24 -55.72 5.46
N GLU A 110 -26.98 -55.71 5.01
CA GLU A 110 -25.89 -54.97 5.66
C GLU A 110 -26.12 -53.46 5.62
N LEU A 111 -26.61 -52.93 4.48
CA LEU A 111 -26.90 -51.51 4.32
C LEU A 111 -28.04 -51.06 5.24
N THR A 112 -29.13 -51.83 5.32
CA THR A 112 -30.24 -51.56 6.22
C THR A 112 -29.82 -51.70 7.69
N GLN A 113 -28.93 -52.65 8.03
CA GLN A 113 -28.42 -52.79 9.39
C GLN A 113 -27.55 -51.58 9.78
N LYS A 114 -26.62 -51.16 8.93
CA LYS A 114 -25.81 -49.94 9.15
C LYS A 114 -26.68 -48.69 9.29
N ALA A 115 -27.75 -48.58 8.52
CA ALA A 115 -28.70 -47.47 8.63
C ALA A 115 -29.41 -47.46 9.99
N LYS A 116 -29.81 -48.62 10.52
CA LYS A 116 -30.41 -48.73 11.86
C LYS A 116 -29.41 -48.39 12.96
N ASP A 117 -28.20 -48.93 12.89
CA ASP A 117 -27.15 -48.68 13.88
C ASP A 117 -26.81 -47.18 13.95
N PHE A 118 -26.77 -46.52 12.79
CA PHE A 118 -26.55 -45.08 12.69
C PHE A 118 -27.71 -44.24 13.23
N GLU A 119 -28.96 -44.62 12.96
CA GLU A 119 -30.12 -43.96 13.57
C GLU A 119 -30.12 -44.09 15.10
N GLU A 120 -29.70 -45.23 15.64
CA GLU A 120 -29.57 -45.44 17.08
C GLU A 120 -28.45 -44.57 17.68
N GLU A 121 -27.31 -44.46 16.98
CA GLU A 121 -26.21 -43.59 17.38
C GLU A 121 -26.56 -42.09 17.29
N CYS A 122 -27.23 -41.63 16.25
CA CYS A 122 -27.66 -40.22 16.14
C CYS A 122 -28.68 -39.82 17.21
N ASN A 123 -29.49 -40.77 17.69
CA ASN A 123 -30.50 -40.51 18.72
C ASN A 123 -29.96 -40.66 20.14
N ARG A 124 -28.69 -41.08 20.32
CA ARG A 124 -28.09 -41.18 21.65
C ARG A 124 -27.76 -39.78 22.20
N PRO A 125 -27.98 -39.52 23.50
CA PRO A 125 -27.50 -38.30 24.10
C PRO A 125 -25.96 -38.24 24.06
N LEU A 126 -25.43 -37.09 23.63
CA LEU A 126 -23.99 -36.81 23.65
C LEU A 126 -23.44 -36.94 25.08
N THR A 127 -22.26 -37.53 25.21
CA THR A 127 -21.51 -37.57 26.48
C THR A 127 -21.00 -36.17 26.85
N GLU A 128 -20.69 -35.95 28.13
CA GLU A 128 -20.14 -34.66 28.58
C GLU A 128 -18.78 -34.34 27.95
N GLU A 129 -17.96 -35.35 27.63
CA GLU A 129 -16.70 -35.18 26.90
C GLU A 129 -16.93 -34.75 25.44
N GLU A 130 -17.89 -35.36 24.74
CA GLU A 130 -18.25 -34.99 23.36
C GLU A 130 -18.84 -33.58 23.29
N LYS A 131 -19.67 -33.17 24.26
CA LYS A 131 -20.18 -31.80 24.36
C LYS A 131 -19.05 -30.79 24.59
N ALA A 132 -18.12 -31.10 25.49
CA ALA A 132 -16.97 -30.25 25.76
C ALA A 132 -16.07 -30.11 24.51
N TYR A 133 -15.82 -31.21 23.79
CA TYR A 133 -15.07 -31.20 22.54
C TYR A 133 -15.72 -30.31 21.48
N LEU A 134 -17.04 -30.43 21.27
CA LEU A 134 -17.77 -29.62 20.29
C LEU A 134 -17.80 -28.13 20.66
N GLU A 135 -17.87 -27.80 21.95
CA GLU A 135 -17.74 -26.41 22.41
C GLU A 135 -16.33 -25.86 22.21
N GLU A 136 -15.29 -26.65 22.49
CA GLU A 136 -13.90 -26.27 22.23
C GLU A 136 -13.64 -26.07 20.74
N GLU A 137 -14.16 -26.94 19.88
CA GLU A 137 -14.04 -26.82 18.43
C GLU A 137 -14.77 -25.59 17.88
N LYS A 138 -16.01 -25.32 18.34
CA LYS A 138 -16.72 -24.07 18.00
C LYS A 138 -15.96 -22.83 18.45
N LYS A 139 -15.34 -22.85 19.64
CA LYS A 139 -14.47 -21.76 20.11
C LYS A 139 -13.21 -21.63 19.24
N ARG A 140 -12.63 -22.76 18.80
CA ARG A 140 -11.42 -22.80 17.96
C ARG A 140 -11.66 -22.24 16.57
N ASN A 141 -12.81 -22.52 15.97
CA ASN A 141 -13.19 -22.09 14.62
C ASN A 141 -13.84 -20.69 14.58
N SER A 142 -14.00 -20.03 15.73
CA SER A 142 -14.47 -18.65 15.79
C SER A 142 -13.41 -17.69 15.27
N PHE A 143 -13.78 -16.73 14.40
CA PHE A 143 -12.90 -15.66 13.92
C PHE A 143 -12.19 -14.91 15.05
N TRP A 144 -12.82 -14.81 16.22
CA TRP A 144 -12.24 -14.15 17.40
C TRP A 144 -11.06 -14.92 18.00
N SER A 145 -10.94 -16.22 17.75
CA SER A 145 -9.84 -17.05 18.28
C SER A 145 -8.48 -16.64 17.72
N PHE A 146 -8.44 -15.96 16.56
CA PHE A 146 -7.21 -15.45 15.95
C PHE A 146 -6.59 -14.27 16.70
N PHE A 147 -7.37 -13.56 17.51
CA PHE A 147 -6.93 -12.40 18.31
C PHE A 147 -6.75 -12.75 19.80
N ILE A 148 -6.82 -14.03 20.15
CA ILE A 148 -6.72 -14.47 21.55
C ILE A 148 -5.42 -15.24 21.74
N PRO A 149 -4.47 -14.73 22.55
CA PRO A 149 -3.23 -15.43 22.83
C PRO A 149 -3.48 -16.76 23.56
N ARG A 150 -2.92 -17.85 23.04
CA ARG A 150 -3.03 -19.20 23.63
C ARG A 150 -1.71 -19.95 23.58
N LYS A 151 -1.55 -20.98 24.40
CA LYS A 151 -0.32 -21.79 24.44
C LYS A 151 0.00 -22.34 23.05
N GLY A 152 1.18 -22.01 22.52
CA GLY A 152 1.62 -22.39 21.16
C GLY A 152 1.17 -21.45 20.03
N PHE A 153 0.34 -20.44 20.33
CA PHE A 153 -0.10 -19.40 19.42
C PHE A 153 -0.33 -18.09 20.20
N MET A 154 0.76 -17.55 20.76
CA MET A 154 0.76 -16.33 21.56
C MET A 154 1.31 -15.14 20.78
N ALA A 155 2.35 -15.34 19.98
CA ALA A 155 3.09 -14.24 19.37
C ALA A 155 2.32 -13.59 18.23
N THR A 156 1.71 -14.39 17.35
CA THR A 156 0.91 -13.91 16.23
C THR A 156 -0.25 -13.00 16.69
N PRO A 157 -1.15 -13.43 17.60
CA PRO A 157 -2.24 -12.58 18.07
C PRO A 157 -1.71 -11.30 18.74
N ILE A 158 -0.72 -11.41 19.65
CA ILE A 158 -0.18 -10.24 20.36
C ILE A 158 0.41 -9.21 19.38
N LEU A 159 1.17 -9.66 18.37
CA LEU A 159 1.78 -8.74 17.41
C LEU A 159 0.73 -8.14 16.47
N ILE A 160 -0.29 -8.90 16.06
CA ILE A 160 -1.42 -8.37 15.29
C ILE A 160 -2.15 -7.30 16.10
N ASP A 161 -2.53 -7.62 17.34
CA ASP A 161 -3.24 -6.72 18.24
C ASP A 161 -2.44 -5.45 18.51
N LEU A 162 -1.10 -5.55 18.64
CA LEU A 162 -0.23 -4.40 18.83
C LEU A 162 -0.23 -3.47 17.61
N ASN A 163 -0.15 -4.03 16.40
CA ASN A 163 -0.21 -3.24 15.16
C ASN A 163 -1.58 -2.54 15.01
N ILE A 164 -2.67 -3.26 15.31
CA ILE A 164 -4.03 -2.71 15.30
C ILE A 164 -4.17 -1.61 16.35
N LEU A 165 -3.69 -1.85 17.57
CA LEU A 165 -3.75 -0.89 18.67
C LEU A 165 -2.98 0.39 18.33
N VAL A 166 -1.75 0.29 17.84
CA VAL A 166 -0.96 1.45 17.42
C VAL A 166 -1.71 2.25 16.36
N PHE A 167 -2.31 1.59 15.37
CA PHE A 167 -3.08 2.27 14.34
C PHE A 167 -4.36 2.94 14.89
N ILE A 168 -5.06 2.31 15.84
CA ILE A 168 -6.20 2.94 16.52
C ILE A 168 -5.76 4.18 17.29
N VAL A 169 -4.63 4.13 17.99
CA VAL A 169 -4.09 5.30 18.72
C VAL A 169 -3.66 6.39 17.73
N MET A 170 -3.06 6.04 16.59
CA MET A 170 -2.77 7.02 15.52
C MET A 170 -4.03 7.76 15.09
N ILE A 171 -5.14 7.04 14.82
CA ILE A 171 -6.42 7.64 14.44
C ILE A 171 -6.98 8.51 15.56
N ALA A 172 -6.94 8.03 16.81
CA ALA A 172 -7.41 8.79 17.97
C ALA A 172 -6.62 10.09 18.19
N SER A 173 -5.36 10.13 17.77
CA SER A 173 -4.49 11.31 17.78
C SER A 173 -4.63 12.21 16.52
N GLY A 174 -5.63 11.97 15.67
CA GLY A 174 -5.95 12.82 14.52
C GLY A 174 -5.28 12.42 13.20
N VAL A 175 -4.64 11.25 13.12
CA VAL A 175 -4.07 10.75 11.85
C VAL A 175 -5.19 10.25 10.93
N GLY A 176 -5.13 10.63 9.64
CA GLY A 176 -6.11 10.21 8.63
C GLY A 176 -6.20 8.68 8.47
N ILE A 177 -7.42 8.14 8.41
CA ILE A 177 -7.67 6.68 8.39
C ILE A 177 -7.20 6.04 7.07
N MET A 178 -7.46 6.67 5.94
CA MET A 178 -7.19 6.08 4.61
C MET A 178 -5.86 6.55 4.02
N SER A 179 -5.48 7.78 4.30
CA SER A 179 -4.27 8.42 3.77
C SER A 179 -3.65 9.35 4.84
N PRO A 180 -2.90 8.80 5.81
CA PRO A 180 -2.06 9.58 6.73
C PRO A 180 -1.16 10.55 5.96
N SER A 181 -0.99 11.77 6.48
CA SER A 181 -0.03 12.72 5.91
C SER A 181 1.41 12.26 6.17
N THR A 182 2.33 12.70 5.31
CA THR A 182 3.77 12.47 5.48
C THR A 182 4.27 12.93 6.85
N LEU A 183 3.87 14.13 7.27
CA LEU A 183 4.25 14.67 8.58
C LEU A 183 3.72 13.81 9.73
N SER A 184 2.46 13.36 9.65
CA SER A 184 1.89 12.47 10.66
C SER A 184 2.70 11.17 10.79
N LEU A 185 3.09 10.56 9.65
CA LEU A 185 3.90 9.35 9.65
C LEU A 185 5.29 9.58 10.26
N LEU A 186 5.95 10.69 9.90
CA LEU A 186 7.24 11.06 10.48
C LEU A 186 7.14 11.33 11.98
N LYS A 187 6.11 12.03 12.47
CA LYS A 187 5.91 12.23 13.91
C LYS A 187 5.66 10.92 14.68
N TRP A 188 4.99 9.97 14.05
CA TRP A 188 4.73 8.64 14.62
C TRP A 188 5.89 7.65 14.49
N GLY A 189 7.01 8.05 13.90
CA GLY A 189 8.22 7.23 13.87
C GLY A 189 8.39 6.40 12.59
N ALA A 190 7.90 6.89 11.46
CA ALA A 190 8.29 6.33 10.16
C ALA A 190 9.80 6.39 10.00
N ASP A 191 10.33 5.39 9.29
CA ASP A 191 11.74 5.33 8.99
C ASP A 191 12.05 6.30 7.87
N PHE A 192 13.03 7.18 8.11
CA PHE A 192 13.47 8.19 7.17
C PHE A 192 14.91 8.53 7.53
N GLY A 193 15.85 8.24 6.63
CA GLY A 193 17.28 8.30 6.87
C GLY A 193 17.78 9.60 7.48
N PRO A 194 17.33 10.79 7.01
CA PRO A 194 17.71 12.06 7.60
C PRO A 194 17.36 12.22 9.08
N LEU A 195 16.37 11.49 9.61
CA LEU A 195 16.00 11.51 11.03
C LEU A 195 16.54 10.28 11.77
N THR A 196 16.40 9.09 11.17
CA THR A 196 16.78 7.82 11.80
C THR A 196 18.30 7.75 12.03
N LEU A 197 19.10 8.15 11.05
CA LEU A 197 20.56 8.00 11.12
C LEU A 197 21.26 9.15 11.87
N THR A 198 20.55 10.26 12.12
CA THR A 198 21.09 11.47 12.78
C THR A 198 20.72 11.61 14.25
N GLY A 199 19.94 10.68 14.81
CA GLY A 199 19.64 10.68 16.25
C GLY A 199 18.42 9.85 16.65
N ASP A 200 17.44 9.70 15.77
CA ASP A 200 16.18 9.00 16.08
C ASP A 200 16.25 7.51 15.72
N TRP A 201 17.25 6.80 16.24
CA TRP A 201 17.48 5.37 15.96
C TRP A 201 16.26 4.47 16.22
N TRP A 202 15.38 4.89 17.13
CA TRP A 202 14.17 4.17 17.49
C TRP A 202 13.18 4.03 16.32
N ARG A 203 13.31 4.89 15.29
CA ARG A 203 12.50 4.83 14.05
C ARG A 203 12.65 3.52 13.30
N ALA A 204 13.84 2.92 13.33
CA ALA A 204 14.09 1.61 12.74
C ALA A 204 13.28 0.48 13.42
N VAL A 205 12.77 0.72 14.64
CA VAL A 205 11.86 -0.19 15.35
C VAL A 205 10.41 0.21 15.06
N THR A 206 10.03 1.47 15.32
CA THR A 206 8.63 1.93 15.27
C THR A 206 8.02 1.88 13.88
N CYS A 207 8.83 2.04 12.83
CA CYS A 207 8.36 1.93 11.45
C CYS A 207 7.67 0.59 11.17
N ASN A 208 8.01 -0.48 11.90
CA ASN A 208 7.42 -1.82 11.75
C ASN A 208 6.02 -1.96 12.39
N PHE A 209 5.50 -0.92 13.03
CA PHE A 209 4.21 -0.94 13.75
C PHE A 209 3.21 0.11 13.27
N ILE A 210 3.68 1.18 12.64
CA ILE A 210 2.81 2.23 12.09
C ILE A 210 2.42 1.93 10.64
N HIS A 211 1.27 2.44 10.19
CA HIS A 211 0.73 2.10 8.88
C HIS A 211 0.24 3.34 8.12
N ILE A 212 0.46 3.34 6.80
CA ILE A 212 0.06 4.40 5.86
C ILE A 212 -1.44 4.36 5.47
N GLY A 213 -2.29 3.73 6.28
CA GLY A 213 -3.73 3.68 6.08
C GLY A 213 -4.37 2.33 6.37
N ALA A 214 -5.70 2.32 6.50
CA ALA A 214 -6.47 1.16 6.93
C ALA A 214 -6.36 -0.03 5.96
N PHE A 215 -6.36 0.22 4.65
CA PHE A 215 -6.19 -0.85 3.66
C PHE A 215 -4.80 -1.49 3.76
N HIS A 216 -3.76 -0.68 3.98
CA HIS A 216 -2.40 -1.19 4.16
C HIS A 216 -2.28 -2.05 5.43
N LEU A 217 -2.85 -1.60 6.55
CA LEU A 217 -2.92 -2.40 7.77
C LEU A 217 -3.65 -3.73 7.53
N LEU A 218 -4.84 -3.68 6.92
CA LEU A 218 -5.64 -4.88 6.66
C LEU A 218 -4.86 -5.93 5.87
N MET A 219 -4.18 -5.52 4.80
CA MET A 219 -3.39 -6.43 3.96
C MET A 219 -2.18 -7.00 4.72
N ASN A 220 -1.51 -6.20 5.56
CA ASN A 220 -0.43 -6.69 6.42
C ASN A 220 -0.94 -7.69 7.45
N MET A 221 -2.02 -7.39 8.15
CA MET A 221 -2.58 -8.30 9.17
C MET A 221 -3.10 -9.60 8.54
N TYR A 222 -3.69 -9.54 7.34
CA TYR A 222 -4.09 -10.72 6.59
C TYR A 222 -2.87 -11.60 6.24
N ALA A 223 -1.83 -11.01 5.65
CA ALA A 223 -0.60 -11.73 5.31
C ALA A 223 0.08 -12.31 6.56
N PHE A 224 0.14 -11.53 7.63
CA PHE A 224 0.74 -11.94 8.88
C PHE A 224 -0.03 -13.09 9.55
N MET A 225 -1.37 -13.01 9.59
CA MET A 225 -2.20 -14.08 10.12
C MET A 225 -2.00 -15.39 9.33
N TYR A 226 -1.97 -15.32 8.00
CA TYR A 226 -1.75 -16.49 7.16
C TYR A 226 -0.42 -17.19 7.46
N VAL A 227 0.70 -16.44 7.48
CA VAL A 227 2.01 -17.03 7.79
C VAL A 227 2.12 -17.43 9.26
N GLY A 228 1.55 -16.66 10.18
CA GLY A 228 1.60 -16.91 11.62
C GLY A 228 0.92 -18.21 12.03
N LEU A 229 -0.24 -18.53 11.42
CA LEU A 229 -0.97 -19.78 11.66
C LEU A 229 -0.11 -21.02 11.37
N LEU A 230 0.72 -20.95 10.33
CA LEU A 230 1.57 -22.06 9.92
C LEU A 230 2.90 -22.03 10.66
N LEU A 231 3.52 -20.85 10.76
CA LEU A 231 4.90 -20.70 11.19
C LEU A 231 5.05 -20.74 12.70
N GLU A 232 4.11 -20.18 13.47
CA GLU A 232 4.26 -20.14 14.93
C GLU A 232 4.22 -21.54 15.54
N GLY A 233 3.40 -22.44 15.00
CA GLY A 233 3.41 -23.85 15.38
C GLY A 233 4.73 -24.57 15.05
N LEU A 234 5.44 -24.13 14.01
CA LEU A 234 6.72 -24.72 13.57
C LEU A 234 7.92 -24.22 14.37
N ILE A 235 7.96 -22.93 14.70
CA ILE A 235 9.15 -22.31 15.35
C ILE A 235 8.94 -21.99 16.84
N GLY A 236 7.69 -21.94 17.29
CA GLY A 236 7.28 -21.58 18.65
C GLY A 236 7.22 -20.06 18.88
N SER A 237 6.38 -19.65 19.83
CA SER A 237 6.05 -18.23 20.09
C SER A 237 7.28 -17.35 20.38
N ARG A 238 8.27 -17.85 21.14
CA ARG A 238 9.50 -17.07 21.43
C ARG A 238 10.26 -16.71 20.15
N ARG A 239 10.48 -17.71 19.28
CA ARG A 239 11.19 -17.50 18.02
C ARG A 239 10.36 -16.61 17.09
N MET A 240 9.04 -16.73 17.12
CA MET A 240 8.13 -15.87 16.36
C MET A 240 8.29 -14.39 16.73
N PHE A 241 8.28 -14.04 18.02
CA PHE A 241 8.55 -12.67 18.49
C PHE A 241 9.93 -12.16 18.04
N MET A 242 10.98 -12.94 18.28
CA MET A 242 12.35 -12.56 17.90
C MET A 242 12.51 -12.40 16.39
N SER A 243 11.85 -13.27 15.62
CA SER A 243 11.87 -13.22 14.16
C SER A 243 11.22 -11.96 13.63
N TYR A 244 10.02 -11.61 14.12
CA TYR A 244 9.34 -10.38 13.70
C TYR A 244 10.21 -9.15 13.97
N LEU A 245 10.77 -9.05 15.19
CA LEU A 245 11.61 -7.91 15.57
C LEU A 245 12.93 -7.85 14.79
N LEU A 246 13.69 -8.94 14.72
CA LEU A 246 15.00 -8.94 14.07
C LEU A 246 14.90 -8.75 12.56
N THR A 247 13.93 -9.38 11.91
CA THR A 247 13.76 -9.21 10.46
C THR A 247 13.20 -7.83 10.11
N GLY A 248 12.36 -7.24 10.96
CA GLY A 248 11.95 -5.84 10.86
C GLY A 248 13.12 -4.86 10.97
N LEU A 249 14.00 -5.07 11.95
CA LEU A 249 15.24 -4.29 12.11
C LEU A 249 16.18 -4.40 10.90
N CYS A 250 16.42 -5.62 10.42
CA CYS A 250 17.24 -5.85 9.23
C CYS A 250 16.60 -5.26 7.97
N SER A 251 15.27 -5.33 7.85
CA SER A 251 14.50 -4.69 6.78
C SER A 251 14.70 -3.18 6.78
N ALA A 252 14.57 -2.52 7.94
CA ALA A 252 14.78 -1.08 8.08
C ALA A 252 16.20 -0.66 7.67
N VAL A 253 17.23 -1.35 8.18
CA VAL A 253 18.63 -1.08 7.79
C VAL A 253 18.87 -1.26 6.29
N PHE A 254 18.30 -2.31 5.69
CA PHE A 254 18.46 -2.55 4.26
C PHE A 254 17.76 -1.48 3.42
N SER A 255 16.59 -1.02 3.86
CA SER A 255 15.89 0.12 3.26
C SER A 255 16.74 1.40 3.36
N LEU A 256 17.23 1.74 4.56
CA LEU A 256 18.08 2.91 4.79
C LEU A 256 19.35 2.90 3.93
N TYR A 257 19.94 1.74 3.70
CA TYR A 257 21.11 1.59 2.84
C TYR A 257 20.79 1.82 1.35
N MET A 258 19.65 1.33 0.86
CA MET A 258 19.29 1.42 -0.56
C MET A 258 18.61 2.74 -0.92
N HIS A 259 17.72 3.22 -0.05
CA HIS A 259 16.77 4.30 -0.28
C HIS A 259 16.55 5.13 1.00
N GLY A 260 17.61 5.66 1.61
CA GLY A 260 17.54 6.41 2.87
C GLY A 260 16.62 7.65 2.85
N GLU A 261 16.27 8.18 1.69
CA GLU A 261 15.36 9.33 1.53
C GLU A 261 13.89 8.92 1.35
N THR A 262 13.61 7.62 1.20
CA THR A 262 12.25 7.10 1.12
C THR A 262 11.68 6.95 2.53
N ILE A 263 10.44 7.40 2.72
CA ILE A 263 9.72 7.22 3.99
C ILE A 263 9.12 5.82 4.00
N SER A 264 9.52 5.02 4.99
CA SER A 264 9.08 3.64 5.13
C SER A 264 8.26 3.44 6.40
N ALA A 265 7.10 2.80 6.27
CA ALA A 265 6.17 2.55 7.36
C ALA A 265 5.31 1.31 7.07
N GLY A 266 5.34 0.33 7.96
CA GLY A 266 4.51 -0.87 7.91
C GLY A 266 5.21 -2.12 8.42
N ALA A 267 4.42 -3.07 8.90
CA ALA A 267 4.88 -4.39 9.32
C ALA A 267 5.44 -5.27 8.19
N SER A 268 5.28 -4.87 6.92
CA SER A 268 5.55 -5.72 5.75
C SER A 268 6.99 -6.24 5.70
N GLY A 269 7.99 -5.45 6.13
CA GLY A 269 9.38 -5.90 6.19
C GLY A 269 9.57 -7.11 7.10
N ALA A 270 9.05 -7.02 8.32
CA ALA A 270 9.05 -8.12 9.29
C ALA A 270 8.25 -9.33 8.77
N ILE A 271 7.09 -9.10 8.14
CA ILE A 271 6.25 -10.16 7.56
C ILE A 271 6.99 -10.90 6.45
N PHE A 272 7.65 -10.19 5.54
CA PHE A 272 8.50 -10.80 4.51
C PHE A 272 9.64 -11.63 5.14
N GLY A 273 10.18 -11.18 6.28
CA GLY A 273 11.10 -11.99 7.08
C GLY A 273 10.50 -13.30 7.57
N LEU A 274 9.27 -13.29 8.07
CA LEU A 274 8.57 -14.52 8.45
C LEU A 274 8.35 -15.45 7.26
N TYR A 275 7.99 -14.92 6.09
CA TYR A 275 7.92 -15.71 4.86
C TYR A 275 9.30 -16.26 4.44
N GLY A 276 10.38 -15.51 4.66
CA GLY A 276 11.76 -15.97 4.45
C GLY A 276 12.13 -17.15 5.34
N ILE A 277 11.79 -17.08 6.63
CA ILE A 277 11.95 -18.20 7.56
C ILE A 277 11.16 -19.40 7.06
N PHE A 278 9.89 -19.20 6.68
CA PHE A 278 9.04 -20.29 6.24
C PHE A 278 9.57 -20.96 4.96
N LEU A 279 10.10 -20.17 4.01
CA LEU A 279 10.82 -20.67 2.85
C LEU A 279 12.02 -21.54 3.24
N ALA A 280 12.85 -21.11 4.19
CA ALA A 280 13.98 -21.90 4.68
C ALA A 280 13.52 -23.25 5.26
N PHE A 281 12.42 -23.28 6.02
CA PHE A 281 11.82 -24.52 6.50
C PHE A 281 11.34 -25.40 5.35
N LEU A 282 10.67 -24.84 4.36
CA LEU A 282 10.25 -25.62 3.19
C LEU A 282 11.44 -26.19 2.41
N PHE A 283 12.57 -25.49 2.34
CA PHE A 283 13.75 -26.00 1.63
C PHE A 283 14.53 -27.05 2.42
N PHE A 284 14.73 -26.84 3.71
CA PHE A 284 15.73 -27.55 4.51
C PHE A 284 15.16 -28.39 5.66
N HIS A 285 13.90 -28.19 6.04
CA HIS A 285 13.22 -29.02 7.03
C HIS A 285 12.49 -30.19 6.36
N ARG A 286 12.30 -31.30 7.10
CA ARG A 286 11.59 -32.48 6.59
C ARG A 286 10.08 -32.24 6.64
N ILE A 287 9.54 -31.68 5.56
CA ILE A 287 8.09 -31.55 5.32
C ILE A 287 7.70 -32.55 4.23
N ALA A 288 6.54 -33.19 4.38
CA ALA A 288 6.03 -34.14 3.39
C ALA A 288 5.99 -33.50 1.99
N LYS A 289 6.47 -34.23 0.97
CA LYS A 289 6.73 -33.69 -0.38
C LYS A 289 5.54 -32.95 -0.97
N GLU A 290 4.33 -33.48 -0.76
CA GLU A 290 3.10 -32.90 -1.31
C GLU A 290 2.66 -31.62 -0.61
N GLN A 291 2.70 -31.60 0.73
CA GLN A 291 2.44 -30.39 1.51
C GLN A 291 3.47 -29.30 1.20
N ARG A 292 4.76 -29.68 1.10
CA ARG A 292 5.85 -28.77 0.76
C ARG A 292 5.62 -28.10 -0.59
N LYS A 293 5.23 -28.85 -1.63
CA LYS A 293 5.02 -28.31 -2.98
C LYS A 293 3.93 -27.24 -2.98
N ALA A 294 2.77 -27.52 -2.39
CA ALA A 294 1.66 -26.57 -2.35
C ALA A 294 1.99 -25.30 -1.55
N LEU A 295 2.58 -25.47 -0.36
CA LEU A 295 3.01 -24.33 0.46
C LEU A 295 4.05 -23.46 -0.26
N LEU A 296 5.05 -24.08 -0.90
CA LEU A 296 6.07 -23.37 -1.67
C LEU A 296 5.44 -22.58 -2.83
N THR A 297 4.51 -23.17 -3.58
CA THR A 297 3.81 -22.48 -4.66
C THR A 297 3.02 -21.29 -4.13
N SER A 298 2.25 -21.45 -3.05
CA SER A 298 1.46 -20.36 -2.47
C SER A 298 2.33 -19.18 -2.02
N ILE A 299 3.45 -19.47 -1.35
CA ILE A 299 4.37 -18.45 -0.83
C ILE A 299 5.10 -17.75 -1.98
N LEU A 300 5.58 -18.50 -2.97
CA LEU A 300 6.27 -17.89 -4.12
C LEU A 300 5.34 -16.99 -4.93
N ILE A 301 4.08 -17.38 -5.11
CA ILE A 301 3.07 -16.52 -5.75
C ILE A 301 2.84 -15.27 -4.90
N PHE A 302 2.64 -15.41 -3.59
CA PHE A 302 2.42 -14.28 -2.69
C PHE A 302 3.62 -13.30 -2.69
N VAL A 303 4.83 -13.81 -2.47
CA VAL A 303 6.07 -13.01 -2.46
C VAL A 303 6.29 -12.36 -3.82
N GLY A 304 6.17 -13.12 -4.92
CA GLY A 304 6.34 -12.60 -6.27
C GLY A 304 5.32 -11.51 -6.62
N TYR A 305 4.04 -11.74 -6.29
CA TYR A 305 2.98 -10.75 -6.50
C TYR A 305 3.23 -9.46 -5.71
N ASN A 306 3.58 -9.55 -4.44
CA ASN A 306 3.81 -8.37 -3.61
C ASN A 306 5.05 -7.58 -4.05
N LEU A 307 6.13 -8.24 -4.46
CA LEU A 307 7.32 -7.54 -4.97
C LEU A 307 7.05 -6.85 -6.32
N VAL A 308 6.27 -7.49 -7.21
CA VAL A 308 5.84 -6.87 -8.48
C VAL A 308 4.90 -5.70 -8.21
N TYR A 309 3.94 -5.87 -7.30
CA TYR A 309 3.04 -4.78 -6.90
C TYR A 309 3.80 -3.63 -6.23
N GLY A 310 4.85 -3.95 -5.48
CA GLY A 310 5.73 -2.99 -4.81
C GLY A 310 6.62 -2.16 -5.73
N MET A 311 6.61 -2.41 -7.04
CA MET A 311 7.21 -1.50 -8.03
C MET A 311 6.38 -0.21 -8.23
N LYS A 312 5.18 -0.12 -7.65
CA LYS A 312 4.39 1.11 -7.63
C LYS A 312 4.97 2.11 -6.62
N ALA A 313 4.82 3.41 -6.92
CA ALA A 313 5.24 4.49 -6.01
C ALA A 313 4.56 4.35 -4.63
N GLY A 314 5.34 4.54 -3.57
CA GLY A 314 4.88 4.46 -2.18
C GLY A 314 5.08 3.10 -1.49
N ILE A 315 5.72 2.12 -2.13
CA ILE A 315 6.06 0.83 -1.54
C ILE A 315 7.58 0.65 -1.52
N ASP A 316 8.11 0.26 -0.36
CA ASP A 316 9.54 0.05 -0.15
C ASP A 316 9.94 -1.42 -0.40
N ASN A 317 10.28 -1.72 -1.64
CA ASN A 317 10.76 -3.05 -2.03
C ASN A 317 12.12 -3.41 -1.40
N ALA A 318 12.95 -2.43 -1.04
CA ALA A 318 14.21 -2.71 -0.37
C ALA A 318 13.95 -3.30 1.02
N ALA A 319 13.03 -2.72 1.79
CA ALA A 319 12.58 -3.28 3.05
C ALA A 319 12.10 -4.74 2.89
N HIS A 320 11.25 -5.03 1.89
CA HIS A 320 10.74 -6.39 1.65
C HIS A 320 11.86 -7.39 1.36
N ILE A 321 12.83 -7.02 0.53
CA ILE A 321 13.98 -7.88 0.19
C ILE A 321 14.87 -8.09 1.42
N GLY A 322 15.19 -7.02 2.16
CA GLY A 322 16.00 -7.10 3.39
C GLY A 322 15.36 -7.99 4.46
N GLY A 323 14.04 -7.85 4.65
CA GLY A 323 13.24 -8.74 5.50
C GLY A 323 13.35 -10.19 5.04
N LEU A 324 13.03 -10.46 3.77
CA LEU A 324 13.04 -11.82 3.21
C LEU A 324 14.39 -12.52 3.35
N LEU A 325 15.50 -11.81 3.05
CA LEU A 325 16.86 -12.36 3.15
C LEU A 325 17.28 -12.65 4.59
N SER A 326 17.06 -11.69 5.49
CA SER A 326 17.38 -11.87 6.92
C SER A 326 16.54 -12.99 7.55
N GLY A 327 15.27 -13.06 7.19
CA GLY A 327 14.37 -14.14 7.58
C GLY A 327 14.81 -15.51 7.06
N PHE A 328 15.19 -15.60 5.79
CA PHE A 328 15.70 -16.85 5.22
C PHE A 328 16.95 -17.35 5.94
N LEU A 329 17.89 -16.45 6.25
CA LEU A 329 19.09 -16.78 7.02
C LEU A 329 18.75 -17.23 8.45
N LEU A 330 17.85 -16.53 9.13
CA LEU A 330 17.37 -16.90 10.46
C LEU A 330 16.63 -18.24 10.46
N GLY A 331 15.87 -18.53 9.40
CA GLY A 331 15.22 -19.82 9.20
C GLY A 331 16.21 -20.97 9.03
N ILE A 332 17.30 -20.78 8.28
CA ILE A 332 18.40 -21.77 8.20
C ILE A 332 18.99 -22.05 9.58
N ILE A 333 19.24 -21.00 10.37
CA ILE A 333 19.74 -21.12 11.75
C ILE A 333 18.77 -21.97 12.58
N TYR A 334 17.47 -21.72 12.51
CA TYR A 334 16.47 -22.49 13.24
C TYR A 334 16.38 -23.95 12.79
N VAL A 335 16.41 -24.21 11.48
CA VAL A 335 16.46 -25.57 10.94
C VAL A 335 17.70 -26.32 11.42
N CYS A 336 18.86 -25.66 11.42
CA CYS A 336 20.10 -26.22 11.95
C CYS A 336 19.99 -26.49 13.46
N SER A 337 19.33 -25.61 14.21
CA SER A 337 19.12 -25.80 15.65
C SER A 337 18.29 -27.05 15.95
N TYR A 338 17.32 -27.40 15.08
CA TYR A 338 16.50 -28.61 15.23
C TYR A 338 17.25 -29.92 15.00
N LYS A 339 18.50 -29.88 14.52
CA LYS A 339 19.35 -31.08 14.41
C LYS A 339 19.90 -31.56 15.76
N PHE A 340 19.85 -30.73 16.80
CA PHE A 340 20.33 -31.10 18.12
C PHE A 340 19.24 -31.84 18.90
N GLU A 341 19.57 -32.98 19.52
CA GLU A 341 18.61 -33.81 20.26
C GLU A 341 18.10 -33.14 21.56
N LYS A 342 18.97 -32.39 22.25
CA LYS A 342 18.63 -31.75 23.53
C LYS A 342 17.99 -30.38 23.32
N ALA A 343 16.83 -30.14 23.93
CA ALA A 343 16.10 -28.88 23.85
C ALA A 343 16.96 -27.64 24.24
N ASP A 344 17.80 -27.76 25.26
CA ASP A 344 18.70 -26.67 25.69
C ASP A 344 19.74 -26.31 24.64
N ALA A 345 20.25 -27.32 23.90
CA ALA A 345 21.18 -27.09 22.80
C ALA A 345 20.49 -26.41 21.62
N GLN A 346 19.27 -26.84 21.27
CA GLN A 346 18.47 -26.18 20.22
C GLN A 346 18.23 -24.70 20.57
N ARG A 347 17.87 -24.43 21.83
CA ARG A 347 17.63 -23.07 22.34
C ARG A 347 18.90 -22.23 22.30
N THR A 348 20.02 -22.77 22.74
CA THR A 348 21.32 -22.08 22.75
C THR A 348 21.75 -21.69 21.35
N VAL A 349 21.70 -22.62 20.39
CA VAL A 349 22.06 -22.35 18.99
C VAL A 349 21.15 -21.30 18.37
N SER A 350 19.84 -21.35 18.66
CA SER A 350 18.91 -20.32 18.19
C SER A 350 19.24 -18.94 18.73
N ILE A 351 19.52 -18.83 20.04
CA ILE A 351 19.88 -17.56 20.68
C ILE A 351 21.19 -17.01 20.12
N LEU A 352 22.21 -17.86 19.96
CA LEU A 352 23.49 -17.44 19.38
C LEU A 352 23.32 -16.95 17.94
N GLY A 353 22.48 -17.61 17.15
CA GLY A 353 22.18 -17.17 15.79
C GLY A 353 21.39 -15.86 15.76
N GLU A 354 20.38 -15.70 16.64
CA GLU A 354 19.62 -14.45 16.81
C GLU A 354 20.55 -13.28 17.20
N LEU A 355 21.45 -13.51 18.15
CA LEU A 355 22.48 -12.54 18.53
C LEU A 355 23.43 -12.24 17.37
N GLY A 356 23.80 -13.24 16.57
CA GLY A 356 24.60 -13.05 15.36
C GLY A 356 23.93 -12.12 14.35
N ILE A 357 22.64 -12.35 14.05
CA ILE A 357 21.84 -11.48 13.17
C ILE A 357 21.72 -10.07 13.76
N PHE A 358 21.46 -9.97 15.07
CA PHE A 358 21.41 -8.68 15.75
C PHE A 358 22.73 -7.92 15.68
N CYS A 359 23.87 -8.60 15.84
CA CYS A 359 25.20 -8.01 15.69
C CYS A 359 25.45 -7.52 14.26
N ILE A 360 25.02 -8.27 13.24
CA ILE A 360 25.10 -7.83 11.83
C ILE A 360 24.27 -6.56 11.63
N PHE A 361 23.01 -6.58 12.09
CA PHE A 361 22.15 -5.40 12.06
C PHE A 361 22.83 -4.20 12.75
N LEU A 362 23.30 -4.38 13.98
CA LEU A 362 23.87 -3.30 14.78
C LEU A 362 25.13 -2.74 14.12
N PHE A 363 26.01 -3.60 13.61
CA PHE A 363 27.21 -3.18 12.90
C PHE A 363 26.88 -2.40 11.62
N SER A 364 25.94 -2.90 10.81
CA SER A 364 25.48 -2.20 9.59
C SER A 364 24.81 -0.86 9.92
N PHE A 365 23.96 -0.81 10.93
CA PHE A 365 23.30 0.42 11.37
C PHE A 365 24.31 1.46 11.87
N LEU A 366 25.26 1.05 12.72
CA LEU A 366 26.33 1.95 13.20
C LEU A 366 27.23 2.45 12.05
N MET A 367 27.48 1.61 11.04
CA MET A 367 28.20 2.02 9.84
C MET A 367 27.44 3.09 9.07
N LEU A 368 26.11 2.94 8.92
CA LEU A 368 25.26 3.97 8.32
C LEU A 368 25.28 5.27 9.12
N CYS A 369 25.10 5.20 10.45
CA CYS A 369 25.18 6.38 11.33
C CYS A 369 26.55 7.09 11.27
N LYS A 370 27.64 6.35 11.05
CA LYS A 370 28.98 6.94 10.92
C LYS A 370 29.19 7.62 9.57
N ASN A 371 28.56 7.12 8.52
CA ASN A 371 28.73 7.58 7.13
C ASN A 371 27.50 8.35 6.64
N VAL A 372 26.88 9.13 7.52
CA VAL A 372 25.68 9.91 7.19
C VAL A 372 26.03 11.02 6.18
N PRO A 373 25.25 11.18 5.09
CA PRO A 373 25.42 12.31 4.17
C PRO A 373 25.33 13.66 4.90
N PRO A 374 26.20 14.65 4.61
CA PRO A 374 26.13 15.96 5.26
C PRO A 374 24.74 16.61 5.19
N LEU A 375 24.06 16.47 4.04
CA LEU A 375 22.70 16.96 3.82
C LEU A 375 21.68 16.46 4.87
N TYR A 376 21.88 15.27 5.44
CA TYR A 376 20.96 14.73 6.44
C TYR A 376 21.03 15.49 7.76
N GLN A 377 22.21 16.02 8.10
CA GLN A 377 22.36 16.90 9.27
C GLN A 377 21.65 18.23 9.05
N ASP A 378 21.68 18.77 7.82
CA ASP A 378 20.93 19.98 7.46
C ASP A 378 19.42 19.74 7.58
N ILE A 379 18.91 18.65 6.98
CA ILE A 379 17.49 18.26 7.09
C ILE A 379 17.08 18.03 8.55
N ARG A 380 17.96 17.45 9.37
CA ARG A 380 17.73 17.27 10.81
C ARG A 380 17.63 18.61 11.51
N GLY A 381 18.50 19.57 11.19
CA GLY A 381 18.42 20.93 11.70
C GLY A 381 17.10 21.60 11.36
N GLU A 382 16.62 21.46 10.12
CA GLU A 382 15.32 21.99 9.67
C GLU A 382 14.12 21.28 10.32
N TRP A 383 14.27 20.00 10.67
CA TRP A 383 13.27 19.26 11.44
C TRP A 383 13.20 19.74 12.88
N GLU A 384 14.34 19.94 13.54
CA GLU A 384 14.43 20.42 14.92
C GLU A 384 14.02 21.89 15.08
N SER A 385 14.24 22.71 14.04
CA SER A 385 13.79 24.11 14.02
C SER A 385 12.27 24.25 13.90
N GLY A 386 11.56 23.17 13.54
CA GLY A 386 10.13 23.19 13.25
C GLY A 386 9.79 23.71 11.85
N ILE A 387 10.79 24.11 11.04
CA ILE A 387 10.60 24.61 9.67
C ILE A 387 10.00 23.52 8.79
N VAL A 388 10.45 22.27 8.88
CA VAL A 388 9.87 21.17 8.09
C VAL A 388 8.42 20.89 8.50
N GLU A 389 8.12 20.96 9.79
CA GLU A 389 6.76 20.79 10.30
C GLU A 389 5.85 21.91 9.80
N ALA A 390 6.30 23.15 9.92
CA ALA A 390 5.56 24.31 9.46
C ALA A 390 5.45 24.33 7.92
N TYR A 391 6.44 23.84 7.17
CA TYR A 391 6.34 23.65 5.72
C TYR A 391 5.26 22.61 5.36
N LEU A 392 5.25 21.46 6.05
CA LEU A 392 4.32 20.36 5.77
C LEU A 392 2.89 20.64 6.28
N ASN A 393 2.74 21.45 7.33
CA ASN A 393 1.46 21.96 7.83
C ASN A 393 0.94 23.16 7.03
N GLY A 394 1.80 23.84 6.27
CA GLY A 394 1.49 25.12 5.62
C GLY A 394 1.61 26.34 6.54
N GLU A 395 2.22 26.22 7.72
CA GLU A 395 2.47 27.29 8.71
C GLU A 395 3.73 28.13 8.43
N LEU A 396 4.57 27.76 7.45
CA LEU A 396 5.53 28.70 6.85
C LEU A 396 4.87 29.63 5.82
N GLU A 397 3.54 29.65 5.80
CA GLU A 397 2.79 30.88 5.54
C GLU A 397 2.77 31.73 6.81
N GLU A 398 3.27 32.98 6.71
CA GLU A 398 3.25 34.06 7.72
C GLU A 398 4.41 34.15 8.73
N GLU A 399 5.52 34.81 8.33
CA GLU A 399 6.24 35.72 9.24
C GLU A 399 6.71 36.98 8.48
N ASN A 400 5.75 37.87 8.22
CA ASN A 400 5.97 39.32 8.24
C ASN A 400 4.68 40.05 8.64
N LYS A 401 3.96 39.49 9.62
CA LYS A 401 2.92 40.17 10.38
C LYS A 401 3.24 40.02 11.86
N ASN A 402 4.11 40.90 12.35
CA ASN A 402 3.99 41.56 13.67
C ASN A 402 5.31 42.25 14.04
N GLY A 403 5.67 43.27 13.26
CA GLY A 403 6.34 44.45 13.80
C GLY A 403 5.27 45.52 14.04
N ASN A 404 4.83 45.66 15.29
CA ASN A 404 3.88 46.65 15.82
C ASN A 404 2.41 46.53 15.36
N GLN A 405 1.55 46.02 16.26
CA GLN A 405 0.55 46.87 16.92
C GLN A 405 -0.18 46.11 18.04
N SER A 406 -0.20 46.73 19.21
CA SER A 406 -1.21 46.49 20.24
C SER A 406 -2.59 46.84 19.68
N GLY A 407 -3.54 45.91 19.72
CA GLY A 407 -4.90 46.21 19.28
C GLY A 407 -5.80 44.99 19.35
N ARG A 408 -6.50 44.86 20.47
CA ARG A 408 -7.60 43.92 20.68
C ARG A 408 -8.74 44.30 19.74
N GLU A 409 -9.15 43.44 18.81
CA GLU A 409 -10.50 43.55 18.23
C GLU A 409 -11.01 42.26 17.59
N THR A 410 -12.32 42.14 17.69
CA THR A 410 -13.20 40.98 17.53
C THR A 410 -13.50 40.60 16.09
N ALA A 411 -13.81 39.32 15.90
CA ALA A 411 -14.34 38.75 14.66
C ALA A 411 -15.50 39.56 14.06
N ASN A 412 -15.43 39.80 12.75
CA ASN A 412 -16.60 40.07 11.91
C ASN A 412 -16.37 39.51 10.49
N ASN A 413 -17.36 38.77 10.02
CA ASN A 413 -17.48 38.25 8.67
C ASN A 413 -17.80 39.38 7.68
N SER A 414 -16.95 39.58 6.68
CA SER A 414 -17.35 40.10 5.37
C SER A 414 -16.33 39.66 4.31
N SER A 415 -16.84 38.95 3.30
CA SER A 415 -16.13 38.43 2.14
C SER A 415 -15.72 39.54 1.17
N THR A 416 -14.46 39.96 1.26
CA THR A 416 -13.67 40.53 0.16
C THR A 416 -12.26 40.00 0.35
N SER A 417 -11.83 39.09 -0.53
CA SER A 417 -10.46 38.58 -0.54
C SER A 417 -9.52 39.72 -0.97
N GLN A 418 -9.11 40.58 -0.05
CA GLN A 418 -8.08 41.56 -0.31
C GLN A 418 -6.75 40.82 -0.44
N TYR A 419 -6.24 40.72 -1.67
CA TYR A 419 -4.83 40.40 -1.86
C TYR A 419 -4.01 41.46 -1.10
N PRO A 420 -2.88 41.07 -0.48
CA PRO A 420 -1.99 42.05 0.13
C PRO A 420 -1.52 43.05 -0.94
N PRO A 421 -1.17 44.29 -0.58
CA PRO A 421 -0.66 45.26 -1.54
C PRO A 421 0.69 44.79 -2.11
N TYR A 422 0.99 45.21 -3.34
CA TYR A 422 2.33 45.05 -3.91
C TYR A 422 3.38 45.76 -3.05
N VAL A 423 4.53 45.10 -2.86
CA VAL A 423 5.68 45.66 -2.14
C VAL A 423 6.89 45.66 -3.08
N PRO A 424 7.42 46.83 -3.51
CA PRO A 424 8.61 46.91 -4.34
C PRO A 424 9.83 46.24 -3.71
N VAL A 425 10.73 45.72 -4.55
CA VAL A 425 12.01 45.15 -4.08
C VAL A 425 12.84 46.23 -3.39
N GLY A 426 13.13 46.01 -2.11
CA GLY A 426 13.92 46.89 -1.27
C GLY A 426 15.37 46.44 -1.12
N ASN A 427 16.20 47.28 -0.50
CA ASN A 427 17.63 47.01 -0.30
C ASN A 427 17.94 45.81 0.61
N ASN A 428 16.96 45.36 1.39
CA ASN A 428 17.11 44.21 2.30
C ASN A 428 16.71 42.88 1.63
N ASP A 429 16.11 42.93 0.44
CA ASP A 429 15.69 41.74 -0.27
C ASP A 429 16.89 41.09 -0.97
N THR A 430 17.10 39.81 -0.69
CA THR A 430 18.09 38.99 -1.39
C THR A 430 17.47 38.27 -2.57
N TRP A 431 18.29 37.91 -3.56
CA TRP A 431 17.85 37.17 -4.76
C TRP A 431 18.09 35.67 -4.57
N LEU A 432 17.02 34.90 -4.62
CA LEU A 432 17.01 33.45 -4.55
C LEU A 432 17.21 32.85 -5.94
N SER A 433 17.88 31.69 -6.02
CA SER A 433 17.99 30.94 -7.28
C SER A 433 16.94 29.83 -7.35
N TYR A 434 16.25 29.73 -8.47
CA TYR A 434 15.40 28.60 -8.83
C TYR A 434 16.10 27.75 -9.91
N TYR A 435 16.09 26.43 -9.76
CA TYR A 435 16.61 25.50 -10.75
C TYR A 435 15.70 24.27 -10.87
N ASP A 436 15.39 23.89 -12.11
CA ASP A 436 14.71 22.66 -12.45
C ASP A 436 15.62 21.75 -13.29
N ALA A 437 15.92 20.56 -12.75
CA ALA A 437 16.89 19.65 -13.34
C ALA A 437 16.39 18.92 -14.60
N GLU A 438 15.08 18.70 -14.72
CA GLU A 438 14.50 18.00 -15.88
C GLU A 438 14.45 18.90 -17.11
N THR A 439 14.15 20.19 -16.89
CA THR A 439 14.02 21.16 -17.97
C THR A 439 15.28 21.98 -18.23
N ASN A 440 16.28 21.90 -17.34
CA ASN A 440 17.45 22.79 -17.29
C ASN A 440 17.06 24.27 -17.25
N PHE A 441 15.90 24.57 -16.67
CA PHE A 441 15.43 25.93 -16.47
C PHE A 441 15.99 26.49 -15.17
N SER A 442 16.54 27.69 -15.21
CA SER A 442 16.88 28.46 -14.01
C SER A 442 16.48 29.91 -14.13
N CYS A 443 16.25 30.55 -12.98
CA CYS A 443 16.13 31.99 -12.87
C CYS A 443 16.45 32.43 -11.45
N GLN A 444 16.58 33.73 -11.24
CA GLN A 444 16.67 34.35 -9.94
C GLN A 444 15.42 35.20 -9.68
N TYR A 445 14.98 35.24 -8.42
CA TYR A 445 13.87 36.08 -7.99
C TYR A 445 14.10 36.63 -6.58
N PRO A 446 13.61 37.84 -6.28
CA PRO A 446 13.83 38.47 -4.99
C PRO A 446 12.96 37.82 -3.89
N THR A 447 13.43 37.88 -2.65
CA THR A 447 12.81 37.25 -1.47
C THR A 447 11.40 37.75 -1.14
N ASN A 448 11.05 38.97 -1.54
CA ASN A 448 9.69 39.52 -1.40
C ASN A 448 8.69 39.00 -2.45
N TRP A 449 9.14 38.29 -3.49
CA TRP A 449 8.29 37.57 -4.44
C TRP A 449 8.08 36.12 -3.97
N ARG A 450 6.86 35.82 -3.53
CA ARG A 450 6.54 34.53 -2.89
C ARG A 450 6.31 33.43 -3.93
N LYS A 451 7.04 32.32 -3.79
CA LYS A 451 6.83 31.11 -4.61
C LYS A 451 5.62 30.32 -4.13
N ILE A 452 4.68 30.02 -5.04
CA ILE A 452 3.52 29.16 -4.79
C ILE A 452 3.89 27.71 -5.12
N THR A 453 3.82 26.83 -4.11
CA THR A 453 4.04 25.38 -4.22
C THR A 453 2.70 24.64 -4.31
N GLY A 454 2.70 23.41 -4.85
CA GLY A 454 1.48 22.59 -4.94
C GLY A 454 0.40 23.12 -5.90
N ALA A 455 0.75 24.07 -6.78
CA ALA A 455 -0.16 24.55 -7.81
C ALA A 455 -0.61 23.38 -8.69
N LYS A 456 -1.91 23.06 -8.65
CA LYS A 456 -2.49 22.05 -9.55
C LYS A 456 -2.39 22.54 -10.98
N GLY A 457 -2.21 21.62 -11.93
CA GLY A 457 -2.41 21.94 -13.33
C GLY A 457 -3.80 22.52 -13.57
N LEU A 458 -3.95 23.29 -14.65
CA LEU A 458 -5.22 23.90 -15.07
C LEU A 458 -6.36 22.87 -15.18
N THR A 459 -6.03 21.59 -15.36
CA THR A 459 -6.93 20.44 -15.26
C THR A 459 -6.30 19.36 -14.38
N PRO A 460 -7.07 18.39 -13.84
CA PRO A 460 -6.54 17.28 -13.03
C PRO A 460 -5.48 16.42 -13.74
N SER A 461 -5.42 16.48 -15.07
CA SER A 461 -4.47 15.74 -15.91
C SER A 461 -3.32 16.61 -16.44
N ALA A 462 -3.35 17.93 -16.20
CA ALA A 462 -2.30 18.83 -16.65
C ALA A 462 -1.13 18.84 -15.66
N GLU A 463 0.09 18.89 -16.18
CA GLU A 463 1.28 19.05 -15.36
C GLU A 463 1.24 20.40 -14.61
N PRO A 464 1.72 20.43 -13.36
CA PRO A 464 1.82 21.66 -12.59
C PRO A 464 2.84 22.63 -13.22
N PRO A 465 2.72 23.94 -12.99
CA PRO A 465 3.73 24.89 -13.46
C PRO A 465 5.08 24.64 -12.76
N LEU A 466 6.17 24.85 -13.49
CA LEU A 466 7.54 24.77 -12.95
C LEU A 466 7.73 25.76 -11.80
N LEU A 467 7.31 27.00 -12.04
CA LEU A 467 7.47 28.09 -11.08
C LEU A 467 6.24 28.97 -11.11
N ARG A 468 5.72 29.33 -9.94
CA ARG A 468 4.72 30.39 -9.79
C ARG A 468 5.17 31.33 -8.69
N LEU A 469 5.30 32.62 -8.98
CA LEU A 469 5.68 33.67 -8.04
C LEU A 469 4.54 34.69 -7.91
N VAL A 470 4.32 35.23 -6.72
CA VAL A 470 3.31 36.27 -6.46
C VAL A 470 3.86 37.38 -5.56
N ASN A 471 3.46 38.63 -5.83
CA ASN A 471 3.69 39.79 -4.97
C ASN A 471 2.48 40.74 -5.10
N GLY A 472 1.73 40.87 -4.02
CA GLY A 472 0.38 41.41 -4.05
C GLY A 472 -0.54 40.62 -4.99
N ALA A 473 -1.24 41.32 -5.89
CA ALA A 473 -2.04 40.70 -6.95
C ALA A 473 -1.21 40.28 -8.19
N ASN A 474 0.05 40.73 -8.28
CA ASN A 474 0.94 40.42 -9.40
C ASN A 474 1.42 38.97 -9.35
N GLN A 475 1.61 38.38 -10.54
CA GLN A 475 1.99 36.98 -10.67
C GLN A 475 2.95 36.75 -11.83
N LEU A 476 3.88 35.80 -11.67
CA LEU A 476 4.67 35.18 -12.74
C LEU A 476 4.48 33.67 -12.70
N THR A 477 4.24 33.04 -13.84
CA THR A 477 4.07 31.57 -13.95
C THR A 477 4.89 31.04 -15.11
N VAL A 478 5.68 30.00 -14.87
CA VAL A 478 6.50 29.31 -15.85
C VAL A 478 5.95 27.90 -16.06
N THR A 479 5.65 27.54 -17.29
CA THR A 479 5.31 26.16 -17.68
C THR A 479 6.28 25.66 -18.74
N ALA A 480 6.57 24.37 -18.71
CA ALA A 480 7.30 23.68 -19.76
C ALA A 480 6.50 22.45 -20.19
N LEU A 481 6.33 22.28 -21.49
CA LEU A 481 5.61 21.14 -22.06
C LEU A 481 6.48 20.51 -23.15
N THR A 482 6.61 19.18 -23.10
CA THR A 482 7.36 18.38 -24.08
C THR A 482 6.37 17.55 -24.89
N TYR A 483 6.54 17.49 -26.21
CA TYR A 483 5.61 16.80 -27.11
C TYR A 483 6.22 15.53 -27.71
N ASP A 484 5.38 14.51 -27.90
CA ASP A 484 5.79 13.22 -28.46
C ASP A 484 6.18 13.34 -29.93
N THR A 485 5.44 14.12 -30.71
CA THR A 485 5.68 14.27 -32.15
C THR A 485 6.08 15.69 -32.57
N GLN A 486 6.90 15.80 -33.63
CA GLN A 486 7.23 17.09 -34.23
C GLN A 486 5.96 17.81 -34.72
N LYS A 487 4.98 17.05 -35.21
CA LYS A 487 3.72 17.60 -35.72
C LYS A 487 2.90 18.29 -34.64
N GLU A 488 2.82 17.71 -33.44
CA GLU A 488 2.15 18.32 -32.29
C GLU A 488 2.90 19.57 -31.82
N PHE A 489 4.22 19.48 -31.71
CA PHE A 489 5.06 20.63 -31.36
C PHE A 489 4.86 21.81 -32.32
N GLU A 490 4.92 21.58 -33.64
CA GLU A 490 4.69 22.65 -34.64
C GLU A 490 3.25 23.19 -34.60
N HIS A 491 2.27 22.32 -34.33
CA HIS A 491 0.88 22.72 -34.19
C HIS A 491 0.69 23.66 -32.99
N ILE A 492 1.23 23.30 -31.82
CA ILE A 492 1.15 24.14 -30.63
C ILE A 492 1.98 25.41 -30.79
N LYS A 493 3.19 25.34 -31.35
CA LYS A 493 4.00 26.52 -31.68
C LYS A 493 3.22 27.52 -32.53
N LYS A 494 2.52 27.06 -33.57
CA LYS A 494 1.66 27.92 -34.38
C LYS A 494 0.48 28.49 -33.58
N LEU A 495 -0.16 27.68 -32.76
CA LEU A 495 -1.32 28.09 -31.95
C LEU A 495 -0.94 29.16 -30.92
N SER A 496 0.15 28.96 -30.17
CA SER A 496 0.64 29.91 -29.15
C SER A 496 1.05 31.27 -29.73
N LEU A 497 1.38 31.32 -31.02
CA LEU A 497 1.73 32.56 -31.72
C LEU A 497 0.52 33.23 -32.40
N THR A 498 -0.65 32.59 -32.42
CA THR A 498 -1.84 33.13 -33.08
C THR A 498 -2.56 34.13 -32.17
N LEU A 499 -2.74 35.36 -32.64
CA LEU A 499 -3.48 36.39 -31.90
C LEU A 499 -5.00 36.27 -32.10
N PRO A 500 -5.82 36.60 -31.09
CA PRO A 500 -7.27 36.70 -31.24
C PRO A 500 -7.66 37.66 -32.36
N ARG A 501 -8.81 37.43 -32.98
CA ARG A 501 -9.34 38.29 -34.04
C ARG A 501 -10.58 39.04 -33.56
N ASN A 502 -10.74 40.29 -33.99
CA ASN A 502 -11.93 41.10 -33.77
C ASN A 502 -13.13 40.58 -34.59
N ALA A 503 -14.30 41.21 -34.44
CA ALA A 503 -15.53 40.82 -35.15
C ALA A 503 -15.41 40.91 -36.68
N GLN A 504 -14.44 41.66 -37.19
CA GLN A 504 -14.12 41.84 -38.61
C GLN A 504 -13.10 40.81 -39.12
N GLY A 505 -12.60 39.94 -38.25
CA GLY A 505 -11.63 38.91 -38.58
C GLY A 505 -10.19 39.42 -38.67
N GLU A 506 -9.88 40.62 -38.20
CA GLU A 506 -8.52 41.17 -38.13
C GLU A 506 -7.91 40.89 -36.75
N PRO A 507 -6.56 40.76 -36.60
CA PRO A 507 -5.94 40.61 -35.29
C PRO A 507 -6.37 41.74 -34.33
N ALA A 508 -6.73 41.39 -33.10
CA ALA A 508 -7.16 42.36 -32.10
C ALA A 508 -6.04 43.37 -31.82
N GLU A 509 -6.36 44.67 -31.94
CA GLU A 509 -5.39 45.77 -31.78
C GLU A 509 -4.78 45.83 -30.37
N ASP A 510 -5.49 45.28 -29.38
CA ASP A 510 -5.08 45.24 -27.98
C ASP A 510 -3.91 44.27 -27.72
N TYR A 511 -3.63 43.35 -28.66
CA TYR A 511 -2.52 42.39 -28.55
C TYR A 511 -1.30 42.89 -29.33
N LYS A 512 -0.21 43.18 -28.62
CA LYS A 512 1.08 43.55 -29.23
C LYS A 512 2.05 42.39 -29.13
N GLN A 513 2.60 41.95 -30.27
CA GLN A 513 3.59 40.88 -30.32
C GLN A 513 4.94 41.40 -30.82
N SER A 514 6.03 40.99 -30.17
CA SER A 514 7.40 41.39 -30.49
C SER A 514 8.38 40.26 -30.21
N ASN A 515 9.52 40.23 -30.90
CA ASN A 515 10.60 39.30 -30.58
C ASN A 515 11.56 39.94 -29.59
N VAL A 516 11.94 39.20 -28.56
CA VAL A 516 12.88 39.62 -27.52
C VAL A 516 13.99 38.58 -27.35
N ASN A 517 15.18 39.02 -26.93
CA ASN A 517 16.29 38.13 -26.63
C ASN A 517 16.61 38.24 -25.13
N ILE A 518 16.52 37.11 -24.43
CA ILE A 518 16.81 37.00 -22.99
C ILE A 518 17.94 35.99 -22.83
N ASN A 519 19.14 36.43 -22.44
CA ASN A 519 20.32 35.57 -22.26
C ASN A 519 20.63 34.64 -23.44
N GLY A 520 20.45 35.11 -24.68
CA GLY A 520 20.66 34.33 -25.90
C GLY A 520 19.45 33.50 -26.34
N LEU A 521 18.36 33.50 -25.56
CA LEU A 521 17.10 32.84 -25.89
C LEU A 521 16.23 33.78 -26.71
N SER A 522 15.99 33.45 -27.98
CA SER A 522 15.04 34.17 -28.82
C SER A 522 13.61 33.80 -28.43
N MET A 523 12.90 34.72 -27.77
CA MET A 523 11.53 34.53 -27.31
C MET A 523 10.55 35.44 -28.05
N THR A 524 9.29 35.01 -28.15
CA THR A 524 8.20 35.88 -28.60
C THR A 524 7.45 36.42 -27.39
N ARG A 525 7.40 37.75 -27.25
CA ARG A 525 6.65 38.47 -26.22
C ARG A 525 5.30 38.92 -26.80
N THR A 526 4.22 38.59 -26.13
CA THR A 526 2.87 39.10 -26.39
C THR A 526 2.39 39.88 -25.18
N THR A 527 1.84 41.07 -25.37
CA THR A 527 1.25 41.89 -24.30
C THR A 527 -0.19 42.26 -24.64
N ASN A 528 -1.11 42.09 -23.71
CA ASN A 528 -2.51 42.47 -23.87
C ASN A 528 -3.12 42.93 -22.53
N PRO A 529 -4.00 43.94 -22.53
CA PRO A 529 -4.83 44.23 -21.37
C PRO A 529 -5.85 43.11 -21.17
N LEU A 530 -6.25 42.88 -19.92
CA LEU A 530 -7.30 41.95 -19.53
C LEU A 530 -8.18 42.64 -18.50
N HIS A 531 -9.48 42.73 -18.81
CA HIS A 531 -10.48 43.20 -17.85
C HIS A 531 -11.01 42.01 -17.04
N ILE A 532 -10.85 42.04 -15.72
CA ILE A 532 -11.36 41.02 -14.80
C ILE A 532 -12.55 41.61 -14.05
N GLY A 533 -13.75 41.25 -14.51
CA GLY A 533 -15.02 41.68 -13.92
C GLY A 533 -16.19 41.16 -14.72
N ALA A 534 -17.39 41.14 -14.13
CA ALA A 534 -18.59 40.90 -14.91
C ALA A 534 -18.82 42.09 -15.86
N PRO A 535 -19.39 41.90 -17.07
CA PRO A 535 -19.53 42.95 -18.07
C PRO A 535 -20.24 44.24 -17.60
N ASP A 536 -20.98 44.17 -16.49
CA ASP A 536 -21.78 45.25 -15.91
C ASP A 536 -21.39 45.60 -14.45
N GLU A 537 -20.26 45.08 -13.95
CA GLU A 537 -19.74 45.36 -12.60
C GLU A 537 -18.39 46.08 -12.69
N PRO A 538 -18.00 46.89 -11.68
CA PRO A 538 -16.66 47.44 -11.62
C PRO A 538 -15.63 46.29 -11.54
N GLY A 539 -14.91 46.08 -12.64
CA GLY A 539 -13.79 45.15 -12.74
C GLY A 539 -12.43 45.82 -12.55
N GLU A 540 -11.38 45.01 -12.56
CA GLU A 540 -9.99 45.47 -12.53
C GLU A 540 -9.33 45.23 -13.89
N ASP A 541 -8.66 46.26 -14.41
CA ASP A 541 -7.84 46.14 -15.61
C ASP A 541 -6.43 45.71 -15.22
N ILE A 542 -5.95 44.64 -15.84
CA ILE A 542 -4.60 44.12 -15.62
C ILE A 542 -3.86 43.97 -16.94
N GLN A 543 -2.54 44.08 -16.88
CA GLN A 543 -1.69 43.85 -18.04
C GLN A 543 -1.17 42.41 -18.02
N GLN A 544 -1.53 41.63 -19.05
CA GLN A 544 -0.93 40.32 -19.28
C GLN A 544 0.29 40.46 -20.20
N ILE A 545 1.37 39.76 -19.85
CA ILE A 545 2.57 39.63 -20.66
C ILE A 545 2.90 38.14 -20.75
N VAL A 546 3.04 37.61 -21.96
CA VAL A 546 3.38 36.21 -22.22
C VAL A 546 4.68 36.13 -23.01
N LEU A 547 5.63 35.34 -22.53
CA LEU A 547 6.86 35.01 -23.25
C LEU A 547 6.82 33.53 -23.67
N HIS A 548 7.03 33.28 -24.96
CA HIS A 548 7.17 31.94 -25.49
C HIS A 548 8.60 31.68 -25.97
N TYR A 549 9.19 30.59 -25.52
CA TYR A 549 10.45 30.06 -26.03
C TYR A 549 10.23 28.64 -26.56
N PHE A 550 10.75 28.37 -27.77
CA PHE A 550 10.57 27.11 -28.49
C PHE A 550 11.92 26.41 -28.63
N GLN A 551 12.11 25.30 -27.92
CA GLN A 551 13.31 24.47 -28.00
C GLN A 551 13.06 23.32 -28.99
N GLU A 552 13.32 23.57 -30.26
CA GLU A 552 13.00 22.63 -31.36
C GLU A 552 13.71 21.28 -31.22
N SER A 553 14.96 21.27 -30.76
CA SER A 553 15.76 20.05 -30.57
C SER A 553 15.13 19.04 -29.60
N LYS A 554 14.36 19.52 -28.62
CA LYS A 554 13.69 18.70 -27.61
C LYS A 554 12.17 18.63 -27.80
N LYS A 555 11.62 19.24 -28.86
CA LYS A 555 10.17 19.41 -29.06
C LYS A 555 9.51 19.96 -27.78
N ARG A 556 10.09 21.01 -27.20
CA ARG A 556 9.69 21.55 -25.90
C ARG A 556 9.33 23.02 -26.01
N THR A 557 8.23 23.42 -25.37
CA THR A 557 7.77 24.81 -25.27
C THR A 557 7.88 25.30 -23.85
N PHE A 558 8.49 26.46 -23.65
CA PHE A 558 8.41 27.20 -22.39
C PHE A 558 7.45 28.37 -22.55
N THR A 559 6.55 28.55 -21.58
CA THR A 559 5.63 29.69 -21.52
C THR A 559 5.77 30.38 -20.17
N ILE A 560 6.15 31.66 -20.19
CA ILE A 560 6.20 32.51 -19.01
C ILE A 560 5.05 33.51 -19.09
N VAL A 561 4.07 33.40 -18.20
CA VAL A 561 2.93 34.30 -18.11
C VAL A 561 3.11 35.22 -16.91
N MET A 562 3.04 36.52 -17.14
CA MET A 562 3.06 37.55 -16.10
C MET A 562 1.73 38.29 -16.12
N LEU A 563 1.13 38.44 -14.94
CA LEU A 563 -0.06 39.25 -14.70
C LEU A 563 0.36 40.42 -13.83
N VAL A 564 0.24 41.63 -14.38
CA VAL A 564 0.66 42.88 -13.75
C VAL A 564 -0.60 43.68 -13.39
N TYR A 565 -0.88 43.73 -12.11
CA TYR A 565 -1.95 44.54 -11.51
C TYR A 565 -1.42 45.91 -11.10
N ASP A 566 -0.20 45.97 -10.58
CA ASP A 566 0.49 47.20 -10.18
C ASP A 566 1.58 47.52 -11.21
N GLU A 567 1.49 48.66 -11.90
CA GLU A 567 2.45 49.02 -12.97
C GLU A 567 3.92 48.99 -12.51
N GLU A 568 4.18 49.36 -11.25
CA GLU A 568 5.53 49.34 -10.67
C GLU A 568 6.14 47.93 -10.61
N ALA A 569 5.31 46.88 -10.50
CA ALA A 569 5.74 45.49 -10.44
C ALA A 569 6.34 44.98 -11.76
N GLU A 570 6.11 45.66 -12.89
CA GLU A 570 6.72 45.30 -14.17
C GLU A 570 8.26 45.37 -14.10
N THR A 571 8.82 46.27 -13.27
CA THR A 571 10.27 46.38 -13.08
C THR A 571 10.86 45.11 -12.47
N ASP A 572 10.24 44.59 -11.41
CA ASP A 572 10.67 43.36 -10.74
C ASP A 572 10.52 42.15 -11.68
N LEU A 573 9.39 42.05 -12.37
CA LEU A 573 9.11 40.98 -13.33
C LEU A 573 10.10 40.96 -14.49
N ASN A 574 10.47 42.13 -15.01
CA ASN A 574 11.51 42.26 -16.03
C ASN A 574 12.89 41.85 -15.49
N ALA A 575 13.21 42.20 -14.24
CA ALA A 575 14.45 41.76 -13.61
C ALA A 575 14.49 40.23 -13.41
N ILE A 576 13.41 39.62 -12.91
CA ILE A 576 13.26 38.16 -12.80
C ILE A 576 13.42 37.49 -14.16
N THR A 577 12.69 37.96 -15.18
CA THR A 577 12.77 37.36 -16.52
C THR A 577 14.12 37.54 -17.18
N SER A 578 14.82 38.66 -16.95
CA SER A 578 16.18 38.88 -17.47
C SER A 578 17.22 37.89 -16.93
N SER A 579 16.93 37.23 -15.79
CA SER A 579 17.80 36.23 -15.19
C SER A 579 17.58 34.80 -15.72
N ILE A 580 16.57 34.59 -16.58
CA ILE A 580 16.20 33.27 -17.07
C ILE A 580 17.35 32.67 -17.89
N GLN A 581 17.68 31.41 -17.61
CA GLN A 581 18.58 30.60 -18.41
C GLN A 581 17.92 29.25 -18.71
N ILE A 582 18.12 28.79 -19.94
CA ILE A 582 17.65 27.47 -20.40
C ILE A 582 18.81 26.85 -21.17
N THR A 583 19.45 25.86 -20.58
CA THR A 583 20.61 25.19 -21.20
C THR A 583 20.13 24.24 -22.29
N GLN A 584 20.72 24.35 -23.49
CA GLN A 584 20.28 23.62 -24.69
C GLN A 584 20.30 22.10 -24.55
#